data_AF-A0A938JMG2-F1
#
_entry.id   AF-A0A938JMG2-F1
#
_cell.length_a   1.000
_cell.length_b   1.000
_cell.length_c   1.000
_cell.angle_alpha   90.00
_cell.angle_beta   90.00
_cell.angle_gamma   90.00
#
_symmetry.space_group_name_H-M   'P 1'
#
loop_
_entity.id
_entity.type
_entity.pdbx_description
1 polymer ?
#
loop_
_entity_poly.entity_id
_entity_poly.type
_entity_poly.pdbx_seq_one_letter_code
_entity_poly.pdbx_strand_id
1 'polypeptide(L)' 'MRFSIVSIGTELNLGLILNTNSKYIAEILSEMGLECNYMITVKDNEEDISNALKVCLNYS' A
#
# COMPACT_ATOMS: atom_id res chain seq x y z
N MET A 1 12.34 4.78 -11.12
CA MET A 1 12.39 4.56 -9.66
C MET A 1 11.06 3.93 -9.27
N ARG A 2 11.04 2.99 -8.31
CA ARG A 2 9.83 2.23 -7.97
C ARG A 2 9.32 2.62 -6.60
N PHE A 3 8.04 2.36 -6.34
CA PHE A 3 7.44 2.56 -5.03
C PHE A 3 6.48 1.43 -4.70
N SER A 4 6.15 1.31 -3.42
CA SER A 4 5.08 0.46 -2.93
C SER A 4 4.20 1.23 -1.96
N ILE A 5 2.91 0.89 -1.90
CA ILE A 5 1.94 1.51 -0.97
C ILE A 5 1.49 0.45 0.03
N VAL A 6 1.52 0.81 1.31
CA VAL A 6 0.91 0.03 2.40
C VAL A 6 -0.26 0.83 2.96
N SER A 7 -1.47 0.28 2.88
CA SER A 7 -2.65 0.81 3.55
C SER A 7 -2.97 0.00 4.79
N ILE A 8 -3.29 0.71 5.88
CA ILE A 8 -3.61 0.10 7.17
C ILE A 8 -5.06 0.46 7.46
N GLY A 9 -5.87 -0.55 7.78
CA GLY A 9 -7.25 -0.39 8.18
C GLY A 9 -8.00 -1.70 8.04
N THR A 10 -8.58 -2.18 9.14
CA THR A 10 -9.29 -3.45 9.17
C THR A 10 -10.50 -3.44 8.23
N GLU A 11 -11.22 -2.33 8.15
CA GLU A 11 -12.34 -2.09 7.25
C GLU A 11 -11.92 -2.06 5.78
N LEU A 12 -10.72 -1.57 5.46
CA LEU A 12 -10.15 -1.63 4.12
C LEU A 12 -9.79 -3.08 3.76
N ASN A 13 -9.13 -3.78 4.67
CA ASN A 13 -8.74 -5.18 4.47
C ASN A 13 -9.96 -6.11 4.34
N LEU A 14 -11.04 -5.83 5.05
CA LEU A 14 -12.30 -6.58 4.95
C LEU A 14 -13.16 -6.15 3.75
N GLY A 15 -12.75 -5.13 2.99
CA GLY A 15 -13.49 -4.63 1.83
C GLY A 15 -14.80 -3.91 2.18
N LEU A 16 -14.93 -3.42 3.41
CA LEU A 16 -16.10 -2.65 3.85
C LEU A 16 -16.08 -1.23 3.27
N ILE A 17 -14.89 -0.70 2.98
CA ILE A 17 -14.67 0.60 2.34
C ILE A 17 -13.66 0.42 1.19
N LEU A 18 -13.85 1.16 0.10
CA LEU A 18 -12.90 1.20 -1.01
C LEU A 18 -11.60 1.91 -0.61
N ASN A 19 -10.46 1.33 -0.97
CA ASN A 19 -9.15 1.94 -0.75
C ASN A 19 -8.84 3.03 -1.81
N THR A 20 -9.57 4.14 -1.75
CA THR A 20 -9.37 5.29 -2.64
C THR A 20 -8.06 6.04 -2.36
N ASN A 21 -7.56 5.94 -1.12
CA ASN A 21 -6.28 6.56 -0.72
C ASN A 21 -5.11 5.99 -1.54
N SER A 22 -5.01 4.66 -1.67
CA SER A 22 -3.95 4.03 -2.47
C SER A 22 -4.06 4.41 -3.94
N LYS A 23 -5.27 4.47 -4.48
CA LYS A 23 -5.52 4.91 -5.86
C LYS A 23 -4.98 6.33 -6.08
N TYR A 24 -5.35 7.28 -5.22
CA TYR A 24 -4.93 8.67 -5.31
C TYR A 24 -3.40 8.83 -5.24
N ILE A 25 -2.75 8.15 -4.29
CA ILE A 25 -1.28 8.20 -4.13
C ILE A 25 -0.60 7.59 -5.37
N ALA A 26 -1.09 6.45 -5.86
CA ALA A 26 -0.52 5.79 -7.04
C ALA A 26 -0.65 6.65 -8.30
N GLU A 27 -1.78 7.33 -8.50
CA GLU A 27 -2.00 8.25 -9.62
C GLU A 27 -0.96 9.37 -9.61
N ILE A 28 -0.78 10.06 -8.48
CA ILE A 28 0.21 11.15 -8.34
C ILE A 28 1.64 10.66 -8.61
N LEU A 29 2.04 9.55 -8.01
CA LEU A 29 3.40 9.04 -8.19
C LEU A 29 3.65 8.54 -9.62
N SER A 30 2.62 7.99 -10.27
CA SER A 30 2.69 7.58 -11.67
C SER A 30 2.83 8.78 -12.62
N GLU A 31 2.13 9.88 -12.34
CA GLU A 31 2.29 11.15 -13.07
C GLU A 31 3.72 11.70 -12.96
N MET A 32 4.42 11.41 -11.86
CA MET A 32 5.84 11.74 -11.65
C MET A 32 6.80 10.74 -12.32
N GLY A 33 6.28 9.74 -13.05
CA GLY A 33 7.08 8.73 -13.75
C GLY A 33 7.61 7.61 -12.86
N LEU A 34 7.02 7.40 -11.68
CA LEU A 34 7.37 6.30 -10.78
C LEU A 34 6.47 5.09 -11.03
N GLU A 35 7.04 3.89 -10.89
CA GLU A 35 6.33 2.63 -11.11
C GLU A 35 5.90 2.00 -9.77
N CYS A 36 4.63 1.63 -9.65
CA CYS A 36 4.12 0.94 -8.47
C CYS A 36 4.43 -0.56 -8.55
N ASN A 37 5.21 -1.08 -7.61
CA ASN A 37 5.52 -2.51 -7.50
C ASN A 37 4.49 -3.28 -6.70
N TYR A 38 4.16 -2.79 -5.50
CA TYR A 38 3.20 -3.45 -4.61
C TYR A 38 2.21 -2.45 -4.02
N MET A 39 0.96 -2.87 -3.94
CA MET A 39 -0.08 -2.25 -3.13
C MET A 39 -0.58 -3.30 -2.15
N ILE A 40 -0.31 -3.11 -0.86
CA ILE A 40 -0.67 -4.05 0.20
C ILE A 40 -1.63 -3.36 1.15
N THR A 41 -2.76 -4.01 1.45
CA THR A 41 -3.68 -3.56 2.50
C THR A 41 -3.60 -4.55 3.66
N VAL A 42 -3.48 -4.06 4.88
CA VAL A 42 -3.40 -4.86 6.11
C VAL A 42 -4.39 -4.38 7.16
N LYS A 43 -4.70 -5.25 8.12
CA LYS A 43 -5.48 -4.88 9.32
C LYS A 43 -4.65 -4.01 10.25
N ASP A 44 -5.32 -3.45 11.26
CA ASP A 44 -4.69 -2.70 12.36
C ASP A 44 -3.98 -3.65 13.35
N ASN A 45 -2.99 -4.38 12.84
CA ASN A 45 -2.20 -5.35 13.58
C ASN A 45 -0.71 -5.11 13.32
N GLU A 46 0.07 -5.00 14.40
CA GLU A 46 1.50 -4.65 14.34
C GLU A 46 2.33 -5.67 13.54
N GLU A 47 2.04 -6.96 13.67
CA GLU A 47 2.76 -8.02 12.96
C GLU A 47 2.46 -7.96 11.46
N ASP A 48 1.19 -7.77 11.08
CA ASP A 48 0.78 -7.62 9.68
C ASP A 48 1.45 -6.39 9.03
N ILE A 49 1.46 -5.26 9.75
CA ILE A 49 2.12 -4.03 9.30
C ILE A 49 3.62 -4.25 9.11
N SER A 50 4.29 -4.86 10.10
CA SER A 50 5.72 -5.15 10.06
C SER A 50 6.09 -6.04 8.87
N ASN A 51 5.29 -7.08 8.62
CA ASN A 51 5.51 -8.00 7.51
C ASN A 51 5.28 -7.34 6.15
N ALA A 52 4.22 -6.54 6.00
CA ALA A 52 3.98 -5.76 4.78
C ALA A 52 5.12 -4.79 4.48
N LEU A 53 5.63 -4.09 5.50
CA LEU A 53 6.77 -3.18 5.35
C LEU A 53 8.04 -3.93 4.90
N LYS A 54 8.34 -5.10 5.48
CA LYS A 54 9.48 -5.92 5.05
C LYS A 54 9.38 -6.34 3.59
N VAL A 55 8.19 -6.74 3.14
CA VAL A 55 7.96 -7.07 1.72
C VAL A 55 8.24 -5.83 0.86
N CYS A 56 7.61 -4.69 1.16
CA CYS A 56 7.78 -3.48 0.36
C CYS A 56 9.24 -2.99 0.31
N LEU A 57 9.97 -3.02 1.44
CA LEU A 57 11.37 -2.60 1.50
C LEU A 57 12.32 -3.51 0.72
N ASN A 58 11.99 -4.78 0.54
CA ASN A 58 12.83 -5.70 -0.23
C ASN A 58 12.70 -5.50 -1.76
N TYR A 59 11.63 -4.84 -2.22
CA TYR A 59 11.31 -4.73 -3.65
C TYR A 59 11.10 -3.30 -4.15
N SER A 60 11.33 -2.26 -3.33
CA SER A 60 11.19 -0.85 -3.71
C SER A 60 12.54 -0.18 -3.98
#